data_AF-A0AAX2I9X9-F1
#
_entry.id   AF-A0AAX2I9X9-F1
#
_cell.length_a   1.000
_cell.length_b   1.000
_cell.length_c   1.000
_cell.angle_alpha   90.00
_cell.angle_beta   90.00
_cell.angle_gamma   90.00
#
_symmetry.space_group_name_H-M   'P 1'
#
loop_
_entity.id
_entity.type
_entity.pdbx_description
1 polymer ?
#
loop_
_entity_poly.entity_id
_entity_poly.type
_entity_poly.pdbx_seq_one_letter_code
_entity_poly.pdbx_strand_id
1 'polypeptide(L)'
;MNITEKIAYKERLITRTKVILAQGKYPTELLEQIKDERLLKEVMKEMMPSAGTAYELLNDEEKQQRDRLLALNIKFKDYLYGFMLCKNIGYLLLITAILVGISVVMQFNNNGIFGVLSLLNSALLLYLATEKKKLLHYHWQLFYVFLLFYIIELIVWQVPSPFLYFIDADVLASRHEAKMKLANLATPLVYEGVRLAALLGIYKGFKKISQFVKAN
;
A
#
# COMPACT_ATOMS: atom_id res chain seq x y z
N MET A 1 14.20 -26.28 2.92
CA MET A 1 15.35 -25.75 3.68
C MET A 1 15.37 -26.42 5.03
N ASN A 2 16.47 -27.09 5.35
CA ASN A 2 16.67 -27.84 6.60
C ASN A 2 16.83 -26.86 7.80
N ILE A 3 16.60 -27.31 9.02
CA ILE A 3 16.66 -26.49 10.24
C ILE A 3 18.06 -25.85 10.40
N THR A 4 19.11 -26.62 10.15
CA THR A 4 20.51 -26.15 10.21
C THR A 4 20.78 -25.04 9.20
N GLU A 5 20.22 -25.16 7.99
CA GLU A 5 20.35 -24.14 6.94
C GLU A 5 19.61 -22.85 7.32
N LYS A 6 18.45 -22.95 7.99
CA LYS A 6 17.69 -21.79 8.52
C LYS A 6 18.47 -21.03 9.58
N ILE A 7 19.10 -21.75 10.50
CA ILE A 7 19.90 -21.14 11.58
C ILE A 7 21.13 -20.44 10.99
N ALA A 8 21.88 -21.13 10.13
CA ALA A 8 23.06 -20.56 9.48
C ALA A 8 22.71 -19.35 8.60
N TYR A 9 21.56 -19.39 7.90
CA TYR A 9 21.07 -18.25 7.12
C TYR A 9 20.76 -17.04 8.02
N LYS A 10 20.08 -17.26 9.15
CA LYS A 10 19.78 -16.21 10.13
C LYS A 10 21.05 -15.56 10.69
N GLU A 11 22.02 -16.36 11.11
CA GLU A 11 23.29 -15.85 11.67
C GLU A 11 24.07 -15.03 10.65
N ARG A 12 24.09 -15.45 9.38
CA ARG A 12 24.70 -14.67 8.29
C ARG A 12 24.01 -13.31 8.12
N LEU A 13 22.67 -13.26 8.17
CA LEU A 13 21.92 -12.01 8.10
C LEU A 13 22.24 -11.08 9.28
N ILE A 14 22.25 -11.61 10.51
CA ILE A 14 22.57 -10.83 11.72
C ILE A 14 23.99 -10.26 11.62
N THR A 15 24.97 -11.08 11.24
CA THR A 15 26.37 -10.67 11.13
C THR A 15 26.53 -9.54 10.11
N ARG A 16 25.95 -9.69 8.91
CA ARG A 16 26.00 -8.64 7.88
C ARG A 16 25.30 -7.35 8.32
N THR A 17 24.16 -7.48 9.00
CA THR A 17 23.40 -6.34 9.54
C THR A 17 24.24 -5.55 10.54
N LYS A 18 24.93 -6.24 11.47
CA LYS A 18 25.85 -5.61 12.45
C LYS A 18 27.03 -4.92 11.78
N VAL A 19 27.63 -5.53 10.75
CA VAL A 19 28.72 -4.92 9.99
C VAL A 19 28.29 -3.61 9.32
N ILE A 20 27.11 -3.57 8.71
CA ILE A 20 26.58 -2.35 8.07
C ILE A 20 26.27 -1.27 9.11
N LEU A 21 25.73 -1.65 10.27
CA LEU A 21 25.46 -0.72 11.37
C LEU A 21 26.74 -0.15 11.98
N ALA A 22 27.81 -0.94 12.06
CA ALA A 22 29.11 -0.47 12.50
C ALA A 22 29.71 0.58 11.55
N GLN A 23 29.29 0.60 10.28
CA GLN A 23 29.63 1.66 9.31
C GLN A 23 28.75 2.91 9.45
N GLY A 24 27.87 2.97 10.46
CA GLY A 24 26.96 4.08 10.70
C GLY A 24 25.74 4.14 9.77
N LYS A 25 25.50 3.09 8.95
CA LYS A 25 24.40 3.04 7.99
C LYS A 25 23.30 2.08 8.46
N TYR A 26 22.04 2.40 8.19
CA TYR A 26 20.95 1.45 8.41
C TYR A 26 20.93 0.40 7.27
N PRO A 27 20.79 -0.90 7.58
CA PRO A 27 20.87 -1.99 6.59
C PRO A 27 19.58 -2.18 5.79
N THR A 28 19.02 -1.11 5.23
CA THR A 28 17.73 -1.08 4.52
C THR A 28 17.62 -2.17 3.43
N GLU A 29 18.60 -2.23 2.52
CA GLU A 29 18.57 -3.16 1.38
C GLU A 29 18.56 -4.63 1.81
N LEU A 30 19.28 -4.95 2.88
CA LEU A 30 19.39 -6.30 3.41
C LEU A 30 18.10 -6.70 4.14
N LEU A 31 17.55 -5.80 4.96
CA LEU A 31 16.30 -6.03 5.68
C LEU A 31 15.10 -6.14 4.73
N GLU A 32 15.09 -5.39 3.62
CA GLU A 32 14.04 -5.47 2.60
C GLU A 32 13.97 -6.82 1.87
N GLN A 33 15.09 -7.55 1.81
CA GLN A 33 15.13 -8.88 1.17
C GLN A 33 14.50 -9.96 2.06
N ILE A 34 14.33 -9.69 3.35
CA ILE A 34 13.74 -10.63 4.31
C ILE A 34 12.21 -10.61 4.14
N LYS A 35 11.68 -11.64 3.46
CA LYS A 35 10.23 -11.79 3.24
C LYS A 35 9.48 -12.28 4.49
N ASP A 36 10.14 -13.03 5.36
CA ASP A 36 9.53 -13.56 6.58
C ASP A 36 9.53 -12.51 7.69
N GLU A 37 8.35 -12.08 8.12
CA GLU A 37 8.18 -11.06 9.15
C GLU A 37 8.75 -11.50 10.51
N ARG A 38 8.69 -12.80 10.84
CA ARG A 38 9.24 -13.33 12.10
C ARG A 38 10.76 -13.23 12.08
N LEU A 39 11.37 -13.67 10.98
CA LEU A 39 12.82 -13.56 10.77
C LEU A 39 13.27 -12.10 10.79
N LEU A 40 12.51 -11.20 10.15
CA LEU A 40 12.81 -9.76 10.16
C LEU A 40 12.78 -9.20 11.59
N LYS A 41 11.75 -9.53 12.38
CA LYS A 41 11.66 -9.11 13.79
C LYS A 41 12.83 -9.62 14.64
N GLU A 42 13.24 -10.87 14.42
CA GLU A 42 14.41 -11.45 15.10
C GLU A 42 15.70 -10.70 14.73
N VAL A 43 15.97 -10.50 13.43
CA VAL A 43 17.17 -9.78 12.97
C VAL A 43 17.18 -8.34 13.49
N MET A 44 16.02 -7.65 13.49
CA MET A 44 15.88 -6.29 14.03
C MET A 44 16.05 -6.20 15.56
N LYS A 45 15.80 -7.29 16.29
CA LYS A 45 16.07 -7.38 17.73
C LYS A 45 17.57 -7.59 17.97
N GLU A 46 18.19 -8.50 17.23
CA GLU A 46 19.60 -8.88 17.37
C GLU A 46 20.58 -7.79 16.91
N MET A 47 20.12 -6.80 16.15
CA MET A 47 20.90 -5.61 15.78
C MET A 47 20.98 -4.54 16.88
N MET A 48 20.17 -4.64 17.94
CA MET A 48 20.23 -3.69 19.05
C MET A 48 21.53 -3.89 19.85
N PRO A 49 22.11 -2.81 20.42
CA PRO A 49 23.21 -2.95 21.35
C PRO A 49 22.76 -3.78 22.55
N SER A 50 23.62 -4.71 22.99
CA SER A 50 23.40 -5.54 24.18
C SER A 50 22.02 -6.23 24.15
N ALA A 51 21.71 -6.89 23.02
CA ALA A 51 20.44 -7.59 22.80
C ALA A 51 20.21 -8.68 23.87
N GLY A 52 19.11 -8.55 24.61
CA GLY A 52 18.78 -9.44 25.74
C GLY A 52 19.07 -8.84 27.11
N THR A 53 19.88 -7.79 27.20
CA THR A 53 20.09 -7.03 28.44
C THR A 53 18.88 -6.12 28.72
N ALA A 54 18.46 -6.08 29.99
CA ALA A 54 17.40 -5.18 30.44
C ALA A 54 17.80 -3.72 30.20
N TYR A 55 16.86 -2.89 29.74
CA TYR A 55 17.15 -1.50 29.35
C TYR A 55 17.73 -0.67 30.50
N GLU A 56 17.30 -0.95 31.74
CA GLU A 56 17.78 -0.28 32.95
C GLU A 56 19.26 -0.52 33.24
N LEU A 57 19.78 -1.68 32.81
CA LEU A 57 21.16 -2.09 33.03
C LEU A 57 22.13 -1.56 31.96
N LEU A 58 21.62 -0.90 30.93
CA LEU A 58 22.43 -0.31 29.86
C LEU A 58 23.05 1.01 30.29
N ASN A 59 24.25 1.31 29.77
CA ASN A 59 24.83 2.64 29.89
C ASN A 59 24.02 3.66 29.07
N ASP A 60 24.15 4.96 29.37
CA ASP A 60 23.37 6.02 28.72
C ASP A 60 23.63 6.11 27.20
N GLU A 61 24.86 5.86 26.76
CA GLU A 61 25.21 5.77 25.33
C GLU A 61 24.49 4.60 24.63
N GLU A 62 24.46 3.42 25.27
CA GLU A 62 23.76 2.24 24.75
C GLU A 62 22.25 2.46 24.71
N LYS A 63 21.69 3.12 25.72
CA LYS A 63 20.27 3.52 25.75
C LYS A 63 19.94 4.45 24.59
N GLN A 64 20.73 5.50 24.37
CA GLN A 64 20.52 6.45 23.29
C GLN A 64 20.63 5.77 21.90
N GLN A 65 21.60 4.87 21.72
CA GLN A 65 21.75 4.11 20.49
C GLN A 65 20.58 3.14 20.28
N ARG A 66 20.12 2.47 21.34
CA ARG A 66 18.96 1.58 21.30
C ARG A 66 17.69 2.32 20.94
N ASP A 67 17.45 3.50 21.51
CA ASP A 67 16.29 4.34 21.22
C ASP A 67 16.30 4.85 19.78
N ARG A 68 17.47 5.29 19.30
CA ARG A 68 17.65 5.67 17.89
C ARG A 68 17.33 4.51 16.94
N LEU A 69 17.85 3.31 17.21
CA LEU A 69 17.59 2.13 16.40
C LEU A 69 16.14 1.66 16.49
N LEU A 70 15.50 1.75 17.66
CA LEU A 70 14.07 1.48 17.83
C LEU A 70 13.21 2.41 16.98
N ALA A 71 13.49 3.70 17.01
CA ALA A 71 12.77 4.69 16.20
C ALA A 71 12.94 4.42 14.69
N LEU A 72 14.16 4.10 14.24
CA LEU A 72 14.43 3.71 12.86
C LEU A 72 13.72 2.42 12.47
N ASN A 73 13.74 1.42 13.35
CA ASN A 73 13.06 0.14 13.17
C ASN A 73 11.54 0.29 13.01
N ILE A 74 10.92 1.17 13.78
CA ILE A 74 9.49 1.49 13.65
C ILE A 74 9.23 2.15 12.30
N LYS A 75 10.02 3.16 11.93
CA LYS A 75 9.88 3.85 10.62
C LYS A 75 10.12 2.90 9.44
N PHE A 76 11.06 1.96 9.56
CA PHE A 76 11.32 0.95 8.53
C PHE A 76 10.13 0.01 8.33
N LYS A 77 9.47 -0.41 9.42
CA LYS A 77 8.22 -1.19 9.32
C LYS A 77 7.10 -0.40 8.66
N ASP A 78 6.96 0.88 9.02
CA ASP A 78 5.99 1.78 8.37
C ASP A 78 6.30 1.95 6.88
N TYR A 79 7.58 2.04 6.53
CA TYR A 79 8.06 2.07 5.15
C TYR A 79 7.66 0.82 4.37
N LEU A 80 7.93 -0.38 4.90
CA LEU A 80 7.50 -1.64 4.28
C LEU A 80 5.97 -1.71 4.13
N TYR A 81 5.24 -1.29 5.16
CA TYR A 81 3.79 -1.22 5.12
C TYR A 81 3.30 -0.24 4.06
N GLY A 82 4.00 0.86 3.83
CA GLY A 82 3.68 1.84 2.78
C GLY A 82 3.63 1.21 1.38
N PHE A 83 4.62 0.37 1.02
CA PHE A 83 4.61 -0.37 -0.26
C PHE A 83 3.47 -1.38 -0.32
N MET A 84 3.25 -2.14 0.76
CA MET A 84 2.16 -3.11 0.82
C MET A 84 0.80 -2.42 0.62
N LEU A 85 0.61 -1.26 1.23
CA LEU A 85 -0.60 -0.47 1.09
C LEU A 85 -0.77 0.02 -0.35
N CYS A 86 0.28 0.54 -0.99
CA CYS A 86 0.23 0.94 -2.40
C CYS A 86 -0.17 -0.24 -3.31
N LYS A 87 0.39 -1.42 -3.07
CA LYS A 87 0.04 -2.64 -3.81
C LYS A 87 -1.43 -3.03 -3.61
N ASN A 88 -1.91 -2.98 -2.37
CA ASN A 88 -3.30 -3.31 -2.04
C ASN A 88 -4.30 -2.32 -2.65
N ILE A 89 -3.98 -1.03 -2.66
CA ILE A 89 -4.78 -0.02 -3.36
C ILE A 89 -4.75 -0.25 -4.87
N GLY A 90 -3.60 -0.64 -5.42
CA GLY A 90 -3.49 -1.03 -6.83
C GLY A 90 -4.45 -2.17 -7.18
N TYR A 91 -4.53 -3.21 -6.35
CA TYR A 91 -5.50 -4.29 -6.54
C TYR A 91 -6.95 -3.85 -6.37
N LEU A 92 -7.24 -2.99 -5.40
CA LEU A 92 -8.58 -2.42 -5.21
C LEU A 92 -9.05 -1.72 -6.49
N LEU A 93 -8.21 -0.85 -7.05
CA LEU A 93 -8.50 -0.14 -8.30
C LEU A 93 -8.64 -1.08 -9.49
N LEU A 94 -7.84 -2.15 -9.55
CA LEU A 94 -7.95 -3.18 -10.60
C LEU A 94 -9.30 -3.91 -10.53
N ILE A 95 -9.73 -4.31 -9.33
CA ILE A 95 -11.04 -4.93 -9.11
C ILE A 95 -12.15 -3.97 -9.53
N THR A 96 -12.06 -2.69 -9.14
CA THR A 96 -13.02 -1.66 -9.57
C THR A 96 -13.06 -1.53 -11.09
N ALA A 97 -11.90 -1.48 -11.75
CA ALA A 97 -11.82 -1.40 -13.21
C ALA A 97 -12.48 -2.60 -13.91
N ILE A 98 -12.28 -3.81 -13.39
CA ILE A 98 -12.91 -5.02 -13.89
C ILE A 98 -14.44 -4.96 -13.72
N LEU A 99 -14.93 -4.57 -12.54
CA LEU A 99 -16.36 -4.46 -12.26
C LEU A 99 -17.04 -3.43 -13.18
N VAL A 100 -16.42 -2.25 -13.34
CA VAL A 100 -16.92 -1.23 -14.27
C VAL A 100 -16.86 -1.74 -15.71
N GLY A 101 -15.77 -2.39 -16.10
CA GLY A 101 -15.60 -2.97 -17.43
C GLY A 101 -16.67 -4.01 -17.79
N ILE A 102 -17.04 -4.88 -16.85
CA ILE A 102 -18.15 -5.84 -17.04
C ILE A 102 -19.45 -5.10 -17.32
N SER A 103 -19.76 -4.02 -16.59
CA SER A 103 -20.99 -3.25 -16.82
C SER A 103 -21.06 -2.60 -18.21
N VAL A 104 -19.89 -2.25 -18.76
CA VAL A 104 -19.77 -1.65 -20.11
C VAL A 104 -19.87 -2.71 -21.20
N VAL A 105 -19.22 -3.87 -21.04
CA VAL A 105 -19.30 -5.00 -22.01
C VAL A 105 -20.73 -5.49 -22.14
N MET A 106 -21.47 -5.49 -21.04
CA MET A 106 -22.88 -5.87 -21.03
C MET A 106 -23.81 -4.76 -21.56
N GLN A 107 -23.25 -3.64 -22.05
CA GLN A 107 -23.98 -2.47 -22.55
C GLN A 107 -24.98 -1.89 -21.54
N PHE A 108 -24.78 -2.12 -20.24
CA PHE A 108 -25.66 -1.55 -19.23
C PHE A 108 -25.50 -0.03 -19.16
N ASN A 109 -24.32 0.49 -19.46
CA ASN A 109 -24.02 1.90 -19.35
C ASN A 109 -22.86 2.32 -20.27
N ASN A 110 -22.59 3.62 -20.28
CA ASN A 110 -21.45 4.21 -20.97
C ASN A 110 -20.28 4.55 -20.01
N ASN A 111 -20.07 3.76 -18.96
CA ASN A 111 -19.02 4.01 -17.95
C ASN A 111 -17.60 3.59 -18.39
N GLY A 112 -17.39 3.39 -19.70
CA GLY A 112 -16.13 2.90 -20.25
C GLY A 112 -14.92 3.72 -19.82
N ILE A 113 -15.07 5.04 -19.79
CA ILE A 113 -13.98 5.96 -19.40
C ILE A 113 -13.52 5.73 -17.95
N PHE A 114 -14.46 5.51 -17.01
CA PHE A 114 -14.16 5.28 -15.60
C PHE A 114 -13.45 3.94 -15.38
N GLY A 115 -13.85 2.92 -16.13
CA GLY A 115 -13.19 1.62 -16.15
C GLY A 115 -11.75 1.73 -16.65
N VAL A 116 -11.54 2.43 -17.77
CA VAL A 116 -10.21 2.66 -18.36
C VAL A 116 -9.30 3.46 -17.42
N LEU A 117 -9.80 4.56 -16.83
CA LEU A 117 -9.02 5.37 -15.90
C LEU A 117 -8.64 4.59 -14.63
N SER A 118 -9.57 3.79 -14.09
CA SER A 118 -9.28 2.92 -12.96
C SER A 118 -8.27 1.83 -13.32
N LEU A 119 -8.35 1.26 -14.52
CA LEU A 119 -7.40 0.27 -15.01
C LEU A 119 -6.00 0.87 -15.15
N LEU A 120 -5.88 2.03 -15.81
CA LEU A 120 -4.61 2.75 -15.97
C LEU A 120 -3.99 3.09 -14.62
N ASN A 121 -4.78 3.62 -13.68
CA ASN A 121 -4.30 3.94 -12.34
C ASN A 121 -3.82 2.70 -11.58
N SER A 122 -4.56 1.59 -11.68
CA SER A 122 -4.19 0.33 -11.05
C SER A 122 -2.89 -0.24 -11.61
N ALA A 123 -2.75 -0.27 -12.94
CA ALA A 123 -1.58 -0.80 -13.64
C ALA A 123 -0.33 0.01 -13.29
N LEU A 124 -0.45 1.34 -13.32
CA LEU A 124 0.64 2.24 -12.95
C LEU A 124 1.09 2.00 -11.50
N LEU A 125 0.14 1.95 -10.55
CA LEU A 125 0.46 1.78 -9.13
C LEU A 125 1.06 0.39 -8.83
N LEU A 126 0.55 -0.67 -9.45
CA LEU A 126 1.07 -2.04 -9.28
C LEU A 126 2.47 -2.20 -9.90
N TYR A 127 2.69 -1.61 -11.08
CA TYR A 127 4.02 -1.57 -11.71
C TYR A 127 5.03 -0.88 -10.80
N LEU A 128 4.69 0.29 -10.27
CA LEU A 128 5.58 1.05 -9.39
C LEU A 128 5.78 0.39 -8.01
N ALA A 129 4.78 -0.31 -7.49
CA ALA A 129 4.93 -1.13 -6.29
C ALA A 129 5.95 -2.27 -6.49
N THR A 130 6.17 -2.70 -7.73
CA THR A 130 7.21 -3.67 -8.09
C THR A 130 8.57 -2.98 -8.22
N GLU A 131 8.60 -1.80 -8.84
CA GLU A 131 9.78 -0.96 -9.04
C GLU A 131 10.01 0.02 -7.87
N LYS A 132 10.30 -0.53 -6.67
CA LYS A 132 10.45 0.26 -5.43
C LYS A 132 11.35 1.49 -5.56
N LYS A 133 12.46 1.38 -6.30
CA LYS A 133 13.39 2.50 -6.53
C LYS A 133 12.74 3.68 -7.25
N LYS A 134 11.92 3.40 -8.28
CA LYS A 134 11.19 4.43 -9.02
C LYS A 134 10.09 5.04 -8.15
N LEU A 135 9.39 4.21 -7.37
CA LEU A 135 8.37 4.69 -6.44
C LEU A 135 8.97 5.65 -5.40
N LEU A 136 10.13 5.32 -4.84
CA LEU A 136 10.84 6.18 -3.90
C LEU A 136 11.20 7.53 -4.50
N HIS A 137 11.67 7.54 -5.75
CA HIS A 137 12.08 8.77 -6.40
C HIS A 137 10.88 9.67 -6.78
N TYR A 138 9.78 9.07 -7.25
CA TYR A 138 8.66 9.81 -7.85
C TYR A 138 7.37 9.86 -7.02
N HIS A 139 7.36 9.35 -5.77
CA HIS A 139 6.15 9.20 -4.95
C HIS A 139 5.23 10.43 -4.93
N TRP A 140 5.72 11.63 -4.60
CA TRP A 140 4.85 12.81 -4.56
C TRP A 140 4.33 13.25 -5.93
N GLN A 141 5.17 13.18 -6.97
CA GLN A 141 4.76 13.50 -8.34
C GLN A 141 3.64 12.57 -8.80
N LEU A 142 3.75 11.28 -8.50
CA LEU A 142 2.73 10.29 -8.81
C LEU A 142 1.42 10.57 -8.06
N PHE A 143 1.49 10.94 -6.78
CA PHE A 143 0.29 11.35 -6.04
C PHE A 143 -0.41 12.53 -6.69
N TYR A 144 0.34 13.56 -7.13
CA TYR A 144 -0.26 14.69 -7.85
C TYR A 144 -0.84 14.29 -9.20
N VAL A 145 -0.23 13.36 -9.94
CA VAL A 145 -0.80 12.82 -11.18
C VAL A 145 -2.12 12.08 -10.90
N PHE A 146 -2.17 11.23 -9.88
CA PHE A 146 -3.41 10.53 -9.50
C PHE A 146 -4.50 11.49 -9.04
N LEU A 147 -4.13 12.51 -8.26
CA LEU A 147 -5.05 13.56 -7.82
C LEU A 147 -5.59 14.37 -9.01
N LEU A 148 -4.71 14.73 -9.95
CA LEU A 148 -5.09 15.45 -11.17
C LEU A 148 -6.07 14.62 -12.00
N PHE A 149 -5.79 13.33 -12.23
CA PHE A 149 -6.72 12.46 -12.93
C PHE A 149 -8.07 12.37 -12.24
N TYR A 150 -8.09 12.31 -10.90
CA TYR A 150 -9.34 12.32 -10.15
C TYR A 150 -10.13 13.64 -10.31
N ILE A 151 -9.45 14.78 -10.26
CA ILE A 151 -10.11 16.09 -10.44
C ILE A 151 -10.65 16.24 -11.86
N ILE A 152 -9.87 15.83 -12.88
CA ILE A 152 -10.32 15.86 -14.29
C ILE A 152 -11.52 14.93 -14.46
N GLU A 153 -11.49 13.73 -13.87
CA GLU A 153 -12.61 12.78 -13.85
C GLU A 153 -13.89 13.46 -13.36
N LEU A 154 -13.83 14.12 -12.20
CA LEU A 154 -14.96 14.84 -11.61
C LEU A 154 -15.45 16.05 -12.41
N ILE A 155 -14.55 16.81 -13.06
CA ILE A 155 -14.94 18.03 -13.79
C ILE A 155 -15.52 17.68 -15.16
N VAL A 156 -14.86 16.77 -15.89
CA VAL A 156 -15.18 16.47 -17.30
C VAL A 156 -16.28 15.42 -17.39
N TRP A 157 -16.17 14.36 -16.60
CA TRP A 157 -17.06 13.20 -16.67
C TRP A 157 -18.01 13.08 -15.47
N GLN A 158 -17.83 13.91 -14.44
CA GLN A 158 -18.67 13.96 -13.24
C GLN A 158 -18.66 12.62 -12.49
N VAL A 159 -19.83 12.04 -12.25
CA VAL A 159 -19.99 10.73 -11.61
C VAL A 159 -20.46 9.72 -12.65
N PRO A 160 -20.04 8.45 -12.53
CA PRO A 160 -20.50 7.45 -13.47
C PRO A 160 -22.00 7.20 -13.32
N SER A 161 -22.64 6.67 -14.36
CA SER A 161 -24.04 6.25 -14.27
C SER A 161 -24.16 4.96 -13.42
N PRO A 162 -25.37 4.60 -12.94
CA PRO A 162 -25.57 3.33 -12.23
C PRO A 162 -25.08 2.10 -13.01
N PHE A 163 -24.59 1.07 -12.30
CA PHE A 163 -23.87 -0.05 -12.93
C PHE A 163 -24.75 -1.22 -13.41
N LEU A 164 -25.98 -1.34 -12.91
CA LEU A 164 -26.88 -2.46 -13.18
C LEU A 164 -28.25 -1.96 -13.66
N TYR A 165 -28.57 -2.13 -14.95
CA TYR A 165 -29.85 -1.68 -15.53
C TYR A 165 -30.92 -2.79 -15.64
N PHE A 166 -30.70 -3.98 -15.09
CA PHE A 166 -31.61 -5.13 -15.19
C PHE A 166 -32.98 -5.00 -14.48
N ILE A 167 -33.31 -3.84 -13.90
CA ILE A 167 -34.59 -3.66 -13.21
C ILE A 167 -35.45 -2.76 -14.08
N ASP A 168 -36.45 -3.34 -14.75
CA ASP A 168 -37.46 -2.60 -15.49
C ASP A 168 -37.97 -1.41 -14.67
N ALA A 169 -38.01 -0.23 -15.31
CA ALA A 169 -38.37 1.02 -14.65
C ALA A 169 -39.79 0.98 -14.06
N ASP A 170 -40.66 0.12 -14.61
CA ASP A 170 -42.11 0.10 -14.39
C ASP A 170 -42.61 -0.95 -13.40
N VAL A 171 -41.74 -1.75 -12.77
CA VAL A 171 -42.19 -2.77 -11.81
C VAL A 171 -41.56 -2.54 -10.43
N LEU A 172 -42.20 -1.69 -9.63
CA LEU A 172 -42.04 -1.63 -8.17
C LEU A 172 -43.00 -2.62 -7.49
N ALA A 173 -43.11 -3.86 -7.99
CA ALA A 173 -44.08 -4.81 -7.46
C ALA A 173 -43.61 -5.49 -6.17
N SER A 174 -42.29 -5.55 -5.89
CA SER A 174 -41.76 -6.20 -4.68
C SER A 174 -40.76 -5.36 -3.87
N ARG A 175 -40.78 -5.54 -2.53
CA ARG A 175 -39.83 -4.93 -1.58
C ARG A 175 -38.36 -5.33 -1.87
N HIS A 176 -38.14 -6.42 -2.60
CA HIS A 176 -36.82 -6.91 -2.98
C HIS A 176 -36.24 -6.14 -4.17
N GLU A 177 -37.04 -5.89 -5.21
CA GLU A 177 -36.65 -5.07 -6.37
C GLU A 177 -36.34 -3.63 -5.98
N ALA A 178 -37.11 -3.05 -5.04
CA ALA A 178 -36.83 -1.72 -4.51
C ALA A 178 -35.46 -1.61 -3.83
N LYS A 179 -35.02 -2.65 -3.10
CA LYS A 179 -33.68 -2.70 -2.48
C LYS A 179 -32.58 -2.80 -3.54
N MET A 180 -32.78 -3.61 -4.58
CA MET A 180 -31.82 -3.75 -5.68
C MET A 180 -31.68 -2.46 -6.48
N LYS A 181 -32.79 -1.73 -6.70
CA LYS A 181 -32.78 -0.41 -7.36
C LYS A 181 -32.04 0.64 -6.54
N LEU A 182 -32.25 0.68 -5.23
CA LEU A 182 -31.51 1.57 -4.33
C LEU A 182 -30.02 1.23 -4.28
N ALA A 183 -29.66 -0.05 -4.21
CA ALA A 183 -28.27 -0.49 -4.25
C ALA A 183 -27.59 -0.07 -5.57
N ASN A 184 -28.29 -0.20 -6.70
CA ASN A 184 -27.78 0.24 -7.99
C ASN A 184 -27.60 1.77 -8.07
N LEU A 185 -28.58 2.55 -7.59
CA LEU A 185 -28.48 4.02 -7.54
C LEU A 185 -27.30 4.49 -6.67
N ALA A 186 -26.89 3.69 -5.68
CA ALA A 186 -25.73 3.98 -4.85
C ALA A 186 -24.38 3.58 -5.50
N THR A 187 -24.37 2.77 -6.59
CA THR A 187 -23.12 2.30 -7.21
C THR A 187 -22.17 3.41 -7.66
N PRO A 188 -22.62 4.57 -8.19
CA PRO A 188 -21.73 5.69 -8.47
C PRO A 188 -21.06 6.26 -7.22
N LEU A 189 -21.80 6.35 -6.11
CA LEU A 189 -21.26 6.83 -4.83
C LEU A 189 -20.24 5.83 -4.25
N VAL A 190 -20.48 4.53 -4.43
CA VAL A 190 -19.52 3.49 -4.04
C VAL A 190 -18.23 3.62 -4.86
N TYR A 191 -18.35 3.84 -6.17
CA TYR A 191 -17.19 4.08 -7.04
C TYR A 191 -16.39 5.30 -6.56
N GLU A 192 -17.03 6.45 -6.34
CA GLU A 192 -16.37 7.65 -5.83
C GLU A 192 -15.73 7.43 -4.45
N GLY A 193 -16.41 6.72 -3.56
CA GLY A 193 -15.88 6.34 -2.26
C GLY A 193 -14.59 5.51 -2.38
N VAL A 194 -14.56 4.54 -3.32
CA VAL A 194 -13.36 3.75 -3.60
C VAL A 194 -12.24 4.62 -4.17
N ARG A 195 -12.54 5.55 -5.09
CA ARG A 195 -11.56 6.47 -5.68
C ARG A 195 -10.92 7.38 -4.62
N LEU A 196 -11.73 7.96 -3.74
CA LEU A 196 -11.24 8.77 -2.61
C LEU A 196 -10.43 7.93 -1.62
N ALA A 197 -10.91 6.73 -1.27
CA ALA A 197 -10.18 5.82 -0.40
C ALA A 197 -8.82 5.42 -0.99
N ALA A 198 -8.76 5.22 -2.31
CA ALA A 198 -7.52 4.94 -3.02
C ALA A 198 -6.54 6.12 -2.95
N LEU A 199 -6.99 7.35 -3.21
CA LEU A 199 -6.15 8.56 -3.09
C LEU A 199 -5.61 8.74 -1.66
N LEU A 200 -6.48 8.61 -0.65
CA LEU A 200 -6.07 8.69 0.75
C LEU A 200 -5.10 7.57 1.14
N GLY A 201 -5.32 6.37 0.60
CA GLY A 201 -4.42 5.25 0.76
C GLY A 201 -3.05 5.55 0.19
N ILE A 202 -2.97 5.95 -1.09
CA ILE A 202 -1.72 6.32 -1.77
C ILE A 202 -0.97 7.41 -0.98
N TYR A 203 -1.68 8.47 -0.57
CA TYR A 203 -1.12 9.53 0.27
C TYR A 203 -0.50 9.00 1.56
N LYS A 204 -1.25 8.17 2.31
CA LYS A 204 -0.76 7.56 3.56
C LYS A 204 0.46 6.66 3.31
N GLY A 205 0.42 5.85 2.26
CA GLY A 205 1.54 4.98 1.88
C GLY A 205 2.81 5.77 1.57
N PHE A 206 2.69 6.80 0.74
CA PHE A 206 3.82 7.67 0.36
C PHE A 206 4.34 8.50 1.53
N LYS A 207 3.46 8.98 2.41
CA LYS A 207 3.87 9.68 3.64
C LYS A 207 4.74 8.78 4.52
N LYS A 208 4.33 7.53 4.75
CA LYS A 208 5.12 6.55 5.53
C LYS A 208 6.49 6.28 4.89
N ILE A 209 6.51 6.11 3.57
CA ILE A 209 7.76 5.92 2.82
C ILE A 209 8.69 7.13 2.99
N SER A 210 8.18 8.35 2.80
CA SER A 210 8.94 9.59 2.92
C SER A 210 9.50 9.81 4.33
N GLN A 211 8.73 9.47 5.37
CA GLN A 211 9.16 9.62 6.75
C GLN A 211 10.36 8.75 7.13
N PHE A 212 10.44 7.54 6.57
CA PHE A 212 11.62 6.69 6.77
C PHE A 212 12.83 7.22 6.00
N VAL A 213 12.67 7.59 4.73
CA VAL A 213 13.76 8.14 3.90
C VAL A 213 14.36 9.41 4.52
N LYS A 214 13.56 10.25 5.19
CA LYS A 214 14.06 11.45 5.89
C LYS A 214 14.76 11.15 7.22
N ALA A 215 14.46 10.01 7.84
CA ALA A 215 14.95 9.67 9.17
C ALA A 215 16.21 8.82 9.14
N ASN A 216 16.38 8.05 8.06
CA ASN A 216 17.54 7.25 7.75
C ASN A 216 18.63 8.11 7.10
#